data_AF-A0A067TCD7-F1
#
_entry.id   AF-A0A067TCD7-F1
#
_cell.length_a   1.000
_cell.length_b   1.000
_cell.length_c   1.000
_cell.angle_alpha   90.00
_cell.angle_beta   90.00
_cell.angle_gamma   90.00
#
_symmetry.space_group_name_H-M   'P 1'
#
loop_
_entity.id
_entity.type
_entity.pdbx_description
1 polymer ?
#
loop_
_entity_poly.entity_id
_entity_poly.type
_entity_poly.pdbx_seq_one_letter_code
_entity_poly.pdbx_strand_id
1 'polypeptide(L)'
;MTIILTPYWSNGVQRLKLDQPPALPKRGLVPPALDHQIHVQRCLEQLRSKDKNLEKYIYLSHLKTEDPSMFYRLCLEHMAEITPIIYTPTVGDACLQFSHIYRRPEGLYVSIQDKGKIAQVINNWPKIDEARISVVTDGSRILGLGDLGVNGMGISIGKLSLYVAGAGIRPESTIPICLDLGTNTQRYLDDPFYIGTRQRRVGDEDMAAFMDEFMAEMSKAFPKLMIQFEDFSTDNAFKYLERYRHKYPVFNDDIQGTGAVVLSGFLNAAKLSSAASGLPLTSHRILFFGAGSAGVGVASQLMSFFTLLGMTEDEARRQIYLVDSQGLVYDARGHLAEHKKYFSREDYKGPPMTSLLDIIDYVKPTALLGLSTIHGAFTADVLDAMGGINPQPIIFPLSNPVKLSECSFADAVEHTQGRVLFASGSPFPEQPYAGRTLYPGQGNNMYIFPGLGLGAILARVSEVTDSMVEASSLGLANSLTDEERALGLLYPRIERIREISAFIAKEVIRASQKAAADRSPDLRSKTDEELTQHIHKKMWNP
;
A
#
# COMPACT_ATOMS: atom_id res chain seq x y z
N MET A 1 7.72 -31.61 -22.54
CA MET A 1 7.63 -30.15 -22.68
C MET A 1 6.17 -29.79 -22.89
N THR A 2 5.54 -29.12 -21.94
CA THR A 2 4.20 -28.55 -22.12
C THR A 2 4.36 -27.28 -22.94
N ILE A 3 3.82 -27.27 -24.16
CA ILE A 3 3.86 -26.10 -25.03
C ILE A 3 2.82 -25.09 -24.52
N ILE A 4 3.28 -23.98 -23.96
CA ILE A 4 2.41 -22.87 -23.55
C ILE A 4 2.28 -21.92 -24.75
N LEU A 5 1.06 -21.79 -25.26
CA LEU A 5 0.72 -20.86 -26.33
C LEU A 5 0.06 -19.63 -25.72
N THR A 6 0.61 -18.45 -25.98
CA THR A 6 0.05 -17.18 -25.50
C THR A 6 -0.82 -16.56 -26.59
N PRO A 7 -2.11 -16.28 -26.30
CA PRO A 7 -2.97 -15.59 -27.24
C PRO A 7 -2.58 -14.12 -27.36
N TYR A 8 -2.39 -13.63 -28.58
CA TYR A 8 -2.20 -12.23 -28.90
C TYR A 8 -3.15 -11.82 -30.04
N TRP A 9 -3.44 -10.52 -30.15
CA TRP A 9 -4.32 -10.00 -31.19
C TRP A 9 -3.49 -9.30 -32.25
N SER A 10 -3.71 -9.64 -33.52
CA SER A 10 -3.08 -8.99 -34.66
C SER A 10 -4.09 -8.86 -35.79
N ASN A 11 -4.29 -7.63 -36.28
CA ASN A 11 -5.23 -7.29 -37.35
C ASN A 11 -6.66 -7.81 -37.08
N GLY A 12 -7.15 -7.66 -35.85
CA GLY A 12 -8.49 -8.10 -35.45
C GLY A 12 -8.67 -9.63 -35.34
N VAL A 13 -7.60 -10.41 -35.43
CA VAL A 13 -7.64 -11.89 -35.30
C VAL A 13 -6.82 -12.33 -34.09
N GLN A 14 -7.39 -13.20 -33.25
CA GLN A 14 -6.67 -13.84 -32.15
C GLN A 14 -5.72 -14.91 -32.71
N ARG A 15 -4.43 -14.75 -32.45
CA ARG A 15 -3.36 -15.68 -32.86
C ARG A 15 -2.70 -16.26 -31.63
N LEU A 16 -2.05 -17.41 -31.80
CA LEU A 16 -1.27 -18.06 -30.76
C LEU A 16 0.21 -17.88 -31.09
N LYS A 17 0.99 -17.35 -30.15
CA LYS A 17 2.45 -17.36 -30.24
C LYS A 17 3.02 -18.40 -29.29
N LEU A 18 4.05 -19.09 -29.75
CA LEU A 18 4.92 -19.85 -28.87
C LEU A 18 5.78 -18.84 -28.13
N ASP A 19 5.58 -18.66 -26.82
CA ASP A 19 6.54 -17.89 -26.03
C ASP A 19 7.79 -18.77 -25.88
N GLN A 20 8.77 -18.55 -26.76
CA GLN A 20 10.08 -19.12 -26.58
C GLN A 20 10.78 -18.30 -25.48
N PRO A 21 11.41 -18.94 -24.48
CA PRO A 21 12.37 -18.23 -23.65
C PRO A 21 13.38 -17.54 -24.58
N PRO A 22 13.91 -16.36 -24.20
CA PRO A 22 14.91 -15.68 -25.00
C PRO A 22 15.98 -16.69 -25.41
N ALA A 23 16.25 -16.77 -26.71
CA ALA A 23 17.18 -17.76 -27.24
C ALA A 23 18.49 -17.62 -26.47
N LEU A 24 19.00 -18.74 -25.93
CA LEU A 24 20.29 -18.75 -25.27
C LEU A 24 21.30 -18.08 -26.20
N PRO A 25 22.15 -17.17 -25.69
CA PRO A 25 23.11 -16.49 -26.56
C PRO A 25 23.95 -17.55 -27.28
N LYS A 26 24.21 -17.32 -28.57
CA LYS A 26 24.93 -18.29 -29.42
C LYS A 26 26.22 -18.73 -28.72
N ARG A 27 26.61 -20.00 -28.92
CA ARG A 27 27.87 -20.53 -28.39
C ARG A 27 29.03 -19.58 -28.71
N GLY A 28 29.82 -19.22 -27.70
CA GLY A 28 30.87 -18.20 -27.80
C GLY A 28 30.48 -16.83 -27.25
N LEU A 29 29.20 -16.57 -26.99
CA LEU A 29 28.69 -15.34 -26.37
C LEU A 29 28.40 -15.46 -24.87
N VAL A 30 28.54 -16.67 -24.30
CA VAL A 30 28.38 -16.96 -22.87
C VAL A 30 29.59 -17.79 -22.41
N PRO A 31 30.12 -17.56 -21.19
CA PRO A 31 31.10 -18.46 -20.61
C PRO A 31 30.63 -19.91 -20.63
N PRO A 32 31.46 -20.87 -21.05
CA PRO A 32 31.05 -22.26 -21.30
C PRO A 32 30.63 -23.05 -20.06
N ALA A 33 30.98 -22.57 -18.87
CA ALA A 33 30.66 -23.19 -17.58
C ALA A 33 29.65 -22.35 -16.76
N LEU A 34 28.95 -21.40 -17.38
CA LEU A 34 27.94 -20.62 -16.68
C LEU A 34 26.73 -21.50 -16.34
N ASP A 35 26.58 -21.80 -15.06
CA ASP A 35 25.39 -22.44 -14.50
C ASP A 35 24.40 -21.40 -14.00
N HIS A 36 23.12 -21.54 -14.38
CA HIS A 36 22.07 -20.59 -14.02
C HIS A 36 21.71 -20.61 -12.54
N GLN A 37 21.71 -21.78 -11.87
CA GLN A 37 21.42 -21.88 -10.45
C GLN A 37 22.54 -21.22 -9.62
N ILE A 38 23.80 -21.47 -10.00
CA ILE A 38 24.95 -20.80 -9.40
C ILE A 38 24.93 -19.30 -9.71
N HIS A 39 24.37 -18.88 -10.86
CA HIS A 39 24.24 -17.46 -11.18
C HIS A 39 23.28 -16.71 -10.26
N VAL A 40 22.19 -17.33 -9.81
CA VAL A 40 21.33 -16.75 -8.76
C VAL A 40 22.14 -16.46 -7.50
N GLN A 41 22.93 -17.45 -7.04
CA GLN A 41 23.79 -17.29 -5.86
C GLN A 41 24.86 -16.21 -6.06
N ARG A 42 25.47 -16.15 -7.26
CA ARG A 42 26.42 -15.09 -7.61
C ARG A 42 25.80 -13.69 -7.51
N CYS A 43 24.57 -13.53 -8.00
CA CYS A 43 23.86 -12.25 -7.91
C CYS A 43 23.50 -11.89 -6.46
N LEU A 44 23.19 -12.90 -5.63
CA LEU A 44 22.91 -12.73 -4.21
C LEU A 44 24.18 -12.38 -3.41
N GLU A 45 25.31 -13.02 -3.69
CA GLU A 45 26.62 -12.67 -3.10
C GLU A 45 27.01 -11.23 -3.44
N GLN A 46 26.81 -10.80 -4.70
CA GLN A 46 27.07 -9.43 -5.11
C GLN A 46 26.17 -8.42 -4.38
N LEU A 47 24.88 -8.74 -4.19
CA LEU A 47 23.96 -7.95 -3.37
C LEU A 47 24.46 -7.84 -1.93
N ARG A 48 24.78 -8.97 -1.30
CA ARG A 48 25.22 -9.07 0.10
C ARG A 48 26.61 -8.45 0.34
N SER A 49 27.44 -8.34 -0.70
CA SER A 49 28.74 -7.64 -0.64
C SER A 49 28.63 -6.12 -0.49
N LYS A 50 27.44 -5.53 -0.64
CA LYS A 50 27.23 -4.09 -0.49
C LYS A 50 26.93 -3.74 0.97
N ASP A 51 27.66 -2.77 1.51
CA ASP A 51 27.52 -2.37 2.91
C ASP A 51 26.28 -1.50 3.18
N LYS A 52 25.88 -0.69 2.19
CA LYS A 52 24.77 0.27 2.33
C LYS A 52 23.54 -0.20 1.58
N ASN A 53 22.35 -0.03 2.17
CA ASN A 53 21.09 -0.37 1.51
C ASN A 53 20.87 0.41 0.20
N LEU A 54 21.32 1.67 0.12
CA LEU A 54 21.25 2.43 -1.12
C LEU A 54 22.09 1.80 -2.25
N GLU A 55 23.28 1.27 -1.95
CA GLU A 55 24.11 0.56 -2.93
C GLU A 55 23.46 -0.76 -3.37
N LYS A 56 22.80 -1.46 -2.45
CA LYS A 56 21.97 -2.63 -2.76
C LYS A 56 20.81 -2.25 -3.69
N TYR A 57 20.12 -1.14 -3.43
CA TYR A 57 19.05 -0.63 -4.28
C TYR A 57 19.56 -0.32 -5.69
N ILE A 58 20.67 0.39 -5.81
CA ILE A 58 21.29 0.74 -7.09
C ILE A 58 21.67 -0.54 -7.87
N TYR A 59 22.25 -1.54 -7.19
CA TYR A 59 22.57 -2.83 -7.80
C TYR A 59 21.31 -3.54 -8.32
N LEU A 60 20.25 -3.63 -7.50
CA LEU A 60 19.00 -4.27 -7.88
C LEU A 60 18.26 -3.53 -9.00
N SER A 61 18.26 -2.20 -9.00
CA SER A 61 17.70 -1.37 -10.08
C SER A 61 18.42 -1.63 -11.41
N HIS A 62 19.75 -1.75 -11.36
CA HIS A 62 20.54 -2.11 -12.54
C HIS A 62 20.25 -3.55 -13.00
N LEU A 63 20.21 -4.51 -12.07
CA LEU A 63 19.87 -5.90 -12.38
C LEU A 63 18.48 -6.02 -13.02
N LYS A 64 17.49 -5.29 -12.51
CA LYS A 64 16.13 -5.26 -13.10
C LYS A 64 16.13 -4.80 -14.55
N THR A 65 17.01 -3.88 -14.91
CA THR A 65 17.10 -3.36 -16.28
C THR A 65 17.81 -4.34 -17.22
N GLU A 66 18.90 -4.97 -16.75
CA GLU A 66 19.74 -5.85 -17.57
C GLU A 66 19.17 -7.29 -17.66
N ASP A 67 18.61 -7.80 -16.56
CA ASP A 67 17.98 -9.11 -16.46
C ASP A 67 16.76 -9.07 -15.51
N PRO A 68 15.58 -8.65 -16.04
CA PRO A 68 14.35 -8.60 -15.26
C PRO A 68 13.95 -9.96 -14.66
N SER A 69 14.20 -11.07 -15.37
CA SER A 69 13.88 -12.42 -14.88
C SER A 69 14.70 -12.73 -13.63
N MET A 70 16.01 -12.51 -13.66
CA MET A 70 16.88 -12.69 -12.49
C MET A 70 16.48 -11.78 -11.32
N PHE A 71 16.19 -10.50 -11.58
CA PHE A 71 15.71 -9.57 -10.55
C PHE A 71 14.46 -10.10 -9.84
N TYR A 72 13.41 -10.46 -10.60
CA TYR A 72 12.17 -10.94 -9.99
C TYR A 72 12.32 -12.33 -9.38
N ARG A 73 13.22 -13.18 -9.92
CA ARG A 73 13.55 -14.46 -9.29
C ARG A 73 14.16 -14.27 -7.91
N LEU A 74 15.11 -13.35 -7.77
CA LEU A 74 15.68 -13.00 -6.47
C LEU A 74 14.58 -12.48 -5.52
N CYS A 75 13.71 -11.58 -5.99
CA CYS A 75 12.58 -11.09 -5.18
C CYS A 75 11.72 -12.24 -4.65
N LEU A 76 11.39 -13.23 -5.48
CA LEU A 76 10.56 -14.37 -5.09
C LEU A 76 11.25 -15.33 -4.11
N GLU A 77 12.54 -15.63 -4.33
CA GLU A 77 13.30 -16.56 -3.48
C GLU A 77 13.75 -15.90 -2.16
N HIS A 78 13.83 -14.57 -2.10
CA HIS A 78 14.37 -13.80 -0.95
C HIS A 78 13.51 -12.58 -0.59
N MET A 79 12.18 -12.73 -0.60
CA MET A 79 11.22 -11.63 -0.44
C MET A 79 11.45 -10.78 0.82
N ALA A 80 11.71 -11.42 1.97
CA ALA A 80 11.94 -10.73 3.23
C ALA A 80 13.24 -9.91 3.25
N GLU A 81 14.29 -10.37 2.56
CA GLU A 81 15.57 -9.65 2.48
C GLU A 81 15.52 -8.49 1.46
N ILE A 82 14.80 -8.70 0.34
CA ILE A 82 14.81 -7.75 -0.79
C ILE A 82 13.74 -6.67 -0.66
N THR A 83 12.57 -6.98 -0.11
CA THR A 83 11.47 -6.00 0.01
C THR A 83 11.91 -4.72 0.72
N PRO A 84 12.62 -4.75 1.86
CA PRO A 84 13.09 -3.53 2.53
C PRO A 84 14.12 -2.71 1.73
N ILE A 85 14.70 -3.29 0.66
CA ILE A 85 15.66 -2.64 -0.23
C ILE A 85 14.94 -1.98 -1.40
N ILE A 86 14.03 -2.68 -2.08
CA ILE A 86 13.31 -2.14 -3.25
C ILE A 86 12.07 -1.31 -2.88
N TYR A 87 11.70 -1.35 -1.61
CA TYR A 87 10.56 -0.65 -1.02
C TYR A 87 10.97 0.04 0.29
N THR A 88 10.00 0.39 1.15
CA THR A 88 10.28 1.08 2.42
C THR A 88 11.14 0.21 3.36
N PRO A 89 12.17 0.77 4.02
CA PRO A 89 12.53 2.19 4.05
C PRO A 89 13.46 2.68 2.92
N THR A 90 14.23 1.79 2.29
CA THR A 90 15.35 2.17 1.40
C THR A 90 14.89 2.95 0.15
N VAL A 91 13.68 2.68 -0.36
CA VAL A 91 13.13 3.46 -1.49
C VAL A 91 12.99 4.94 -1.16
N GLY A 92 12.78 5.30 0.12
CA GLY A 92 12.75 6.69 0.56
C GLY A 92 14.12 7.36 0.41
N ASP A 93 15.19 6.66 0.81
CA ASP A 93 16.58 7.13 0.61
C ASP A 93 16.92 7.26 -0.88
N ALA A 94 16.47 6.29 -1.69
CA ALA A 94 16.61 6.34 -3.13
C ALA A 94 15.87 7.53 -3.75
N CYS A 95 14.66 7.86 -3.27
CA CYS A 95 13.93 9.05 -3.71
C CYS A 95 14.66 10.33 -3.31
N LEU A 96 15.15 10.45 -2.07
CA LEU A 96 15.90 11.64 -1.62
C LEU A 96 17.14 11.93 -2.50
N GLN A 97 17.73 10.88 -3.07
CA GLN A 97 18.91 10.96 -3.94
C GLN A 97 18.63 10.64 -5.41
N PHE A 98 17.36 10.58 -5.83
CA PHE A 98 16.97 10.00 -7.14
C PHE A 98 17.69 10.66 -8.31
N SER A 99 17.74 11.99 -8.32
CA SER A 99 18.49 12.80 -9.29
C SER A 99 19.99 12.48 -9.35
N HIS A 100 20.62 12.16 -8.21
CA HIS A 100 22.05 11.88 -8.10
C HIS A 100 22.40 10.44 -8.48
N ILE A 101 21.48 9.51 -8.24
CA ILE A 101 21.66 8.08 -8.56
C ILE A 101 21.04 7.69 -9.92
N TYR A 102 20.46 8.66 -10.64
CA TYR A 102 19.82 8.46 -11.94
C TYR A 102 20.82 7.89 -12.96
N ARG A 103 20.42 6.83 -13.67
CA ARG A 103 21.29 6.14 -14.64
C ARG A 103 20.62 5.95 -15.99
N ARG A 104 19.36 5.52 -15.99
CA ARG A 104 18.59 5.25 -17.20
C ARG A 104 17.14 5.69 -16.99
N PRO A 105 16.45 6.10 -18.06
CA PRO A 105 15.03 6.40 -17.97
C PRO A 105 14.24 5.13 -17.65
N GLU A 106 13.40 5.22 -16.63
CA GLU A 106 12.37 4.25 -16.28
C GLU A 106 11.08 5.00 -16.00
N GLY A 107 9.98 4.60 -16.65
CA GLY A 107 8.66 5.22 -16.51
C GLY A 107 8.38 6.36 -17.50
N LEU A 108 7.18 6.92 -17.37
CA LEU A 108 6.67 8.04 -18.14
C LEU A 108 6.67 9.30 -17.28
N TYR A 109 7.20 10.40 -17.81
CA TYR A 109 7.23 11.70 -17.15
C TYR A 109 6.33 12.63 -17.95
N VAL A 110 5.33 13.23 -17.32
CA VAL A 110 4.42 14.17 -17.96
C VAL A 110 4.50 15.49 -17.20
N SER A 111 5.02 16.53 -17.85
CA SER A 111 5.22 17.84 -17.24
C SER A 111 3.99 18.71 -17.42
N ILE A 112 3.79 19.67 -16.52
CA ILE A 112 2.81 20.74 -16.73
C ILE A 112 3.03 21.50 -18.05
N GLN A 113 4.24 21.51 -18.60
CA GLN A 113 4.55 22.09 -19.91
C GLN A 113 3.90 21.31 -21.07
N ASP A 114 3.50 20.07 -20.83
CA ASP A 114 2.82 19.21 -21.81
C ASP A 114 1.30 19.42 -21.82
N LYS A 115 0.75 20.30 -20.97
CA LYS A 115 -0.68 20.66 -20.95
C LYS A 115 -1.13 21.12 -22.35
N GLY A 116 -2.22 20.55 -22.84
CA GLY A 116 -2.74 20.67 -24.22
C GLY A 116 -2.12 19.70 -25.22
N LYS A 117 -1.11 18.90 -24.83
CA LYS A 117 -0.38 17.94 -25.65
C LYS A 117 -0.09 16.63 -24.92
N ILE A 118 -0.75 16.35 -23.78
CA ILE A 118 -0.46 15.18 -22.95
C ILE A 118 -0.59 13.87 -23.75
N ALA A 119 -1.55 13.81 -24.67
CA ALA A 119 -1.73 12.69 -25.58
C ALA A 119 -0.45 12.35 -26.38
N GLN A 120 0.32 13.35 -26.81
CA GLN A 120 1.54 13.13 -27.58
C GLN A 120 2.62 12.46 -26.71
N VAL A 121 2.72 12.86 -25.46
CA VAL A 121 3.67 12.28 -24.48
C VAL A 121 3.29 10.84 -24.15
N ILE A 122 2.01 10.62 -23.82
CA ILE A 122 1.48 9.30 -23.49
C ILE A 122 1.69 8.30 -24.64
N ASN A 123 1.45 8.71 -25.88
CA ASN A 123 1.59 7.83 -27.05
C ASN A 123 3.04 7.43 -27.37
N ASN A 124 4.04 7.99 -26.68
CA ASN A 124 5.43 7.53 -26.79
C ASN A 124 5.68 6.23 -25.99
N TRP A 125 4.75 5.78 -25.15
CA TRP A 125 4.93 4.55 -24.39
C TRP A 125 5.04 3.32 -25.34
N PRO A 126 6.10 2.50 -25.26
CA PRO A 126 6.35 1.47 -26.27
C PRO A 126 5.42 0.26 -26.18
N LYS A 127 4.70 0.07 -25.06
CA LYS A 127 3.90 -1.14 -24.78
C LYS A 127 2.44 -0.82 -24.43
N ILE A 128 1.82 0.09 -25.17
CA ILE A 128 0.43 0.55 -24.93
C ILE A 128 -0.56 -0.62 -24.81
N ASP A 129 -0.52 -1.57 -25.75
CA ASP A 129 -1.48 -2.70 -25.77
C ASP A 129 -1.33 -3.67 -24.60
N GLU A 130 -0.13 -3.74 -24.02
CA GLU A 130 0.18 -4.63 -22.89
C GLU A 130 -0.13 -3.99 -21.54
N ALA A 131 -0.28 -2.67 -21.47
CA ALA A 131 -0.49 -1.93 -20.23
C ALA A 131 -1.76 -2.38 -19.50
N ARG A 132 -1.62 -2.77 -18.22
CA ARG A 132 -2.74 -3.17 -17.35
C ARG A 132 -2.77 -2.39 -16.04
N ILE A 133 -1.63 -1.87 -15.60
CA ILE A 133 -1.56 -1.10 -14.37
C ILE A 133 -0.57 0.05 -14.46
N SER A 134 -0.94 1.18 -13.89
CA SER A 134 -0.03 2.30 -13.65
C SER A 134 -0.07 2.72 -12.20
N VAL A 135 1.08 3.14 -11.69
CA VAL A 135 1.19 3.86 -10.42
C VAL A 135 1.63 5.27 -10.77
N VAL A 136 0.82 6.25 -10.37
CA VAL A 136 0.96 7.66 -10.72
C VAL A 136 1.20 8.46 -9.47
N THR A 137 2.24 9.29 -9.48
CA THR A 137 2.54 10.24 -8.39
C THR A 137 2.88 11.61 -8.98
N ASP A 138 2.61 12.68 -8.25
CA ASP A 138 3.16 14.02 -8.53
C ASP A 138 4.36 14.38 -7.63
N GLY A 139 4.76 13.46 -6.75
CA GLY A 139 5.87 13.62 -5.82
C GLY A 139 5.67 14.67 -4.73
N SER A 140 4.44 15.15 -4.51
CA SER A 140 4.17 16.23 -3.56
C SER A 140 4.16 15.78 -2.10
N ARG A 141 4.00 14.48 -1.84
CA ARG A 141 4.00 13.90 -0.50
C ARG A 141 4.60 12.49 -0.51
N ILE A 142 5.88 12.37 -0.85
CA ILE A 142 6.56 11.07 -0.85
C ILE A 142 6.70 10.56 0.57
N LEU A 143 5.96 9.50 0.92
CA LEU A 143 5.97 8.91 2.27
C LEU A 143 5.80 10.01 3.36
N GLY A 144 6.65 9.97 4.39
CA GLY A 144 6.81 11.05 5.38
C GLY A 144 7.93 12.04 5.07
N LEU A 145 8.41 12.09 3.82
CA LEU A 145 9.58 12.88 3.40
C LEU A 145 9.21 14.23 2.76
N GLY A 146 7.94 14.42 2.40
CA GLY A 146 7.41 15.67 1.86
C GLY A 146 7.51 15.77 0.33
N ASP A 147 7.62 17.00 -0.17
CA ASP A 147 7.64 17.29 -1.61
C ASP A 147 9.03 17.00 -2.20
N LEU A 148 9.14 15.92 -2.97
CA LEU A 148 10.36 15.55 -3.69
C LEU A 148 10.28 15.82 -5.20
N GLY A 149 9.14 16.29 -5.70
CA GLY A 149 8.91 16.49 -7.13
C GLY A 149 9.21 15.22 -7.94
N VAL A 150 9.95 15.35 -9.04
CA VAL A 150 10.25 14.23 -9.95
C VAL A 150 11.08 13.12 -9.29
N ASN A 151 11.82 13.44 -8.22
CA ASN A 151 12.53 12.42 -7.46
C ASN A 151 11.59 11.37 -6.82
N GLY A 152 10.30 11.67 -6.72
CA GLY A 152 9.25 10.76 -6.28
C GLY A 152 8.98 9.57 -7.20
N MET A 153 9.46 9.59 -8.45
CA MET A 153 9.28 8.48 -9.41
C MET A 153 9.72 7.12 -8.86
N GLY A 154 10.71 7.10 -7.95
CA GLY A 154 11.16 5.87 -7.30
C GLY A 154 10.04 5.09 -6.59
N ILE A 155 9.00 5.76 -6.11
CA ILE A 155 7.83 5.12 -5.48
C ILE A 155 6.99 4.37 -6.50
N SER A 156 6.61 5.02 -7.62
CA SER A 156 5.86 4.38 -8.69
C SER A 156 6.58 3.13 -9.22
N ILE A 157 7.91 3.22 -9.37
CA ILE A 157 8.77 2.10 -9.77
C ILE A 157 8.77 0.97 -8.72
N GLY A 158 8.91 1.31 -7.45
CA GLY A 158 8.96 0.34 -6.35
C GLY A 158 7.64 -0.41 -6.18
N LYS A 159 6.51 0.30 -6.18
CA LYS A 159 5.16 -0.29 -6.10
C LYS A 159 4.89 -1.24 -7.26
N LEU A 160 5.24 -0.84 -8.49
CA LEU A 160 5.09 -1.72 -9.66
C LEU A 160 6.01 -2.94 -9.62
N SER A 161 7.19 -2.82 -9.03
CA SER A 161 8.07 -3.97 -8.78
C SER A 161 7.41 -4.97 -7.82
N LEU A 162 6.67 -4.49 -6.81
CA LEU A 162 5.88 -5.33 -5.89
C LEU A 162 4.59 -5.87 -6.53
N TYR A 163 3.99 -5.19 -7.51
CA TYR A 163 2.92 -5.77 -8.32
C TYR A 163 3.38 -6.99 -9.11
N VAL A 164 4.57 -6.92 -9.69
CA VAL A 164 5.15 -8.04 -10.42
C VAL A 164 5.56 -9.16 -9.46
N ALA A 165 6.34 -8.85 -8.43
CA ALA A 165 6.83 -9.86 -7.48
C ALA A 165 5.70 -10.48 -6.64
N GLY A 166 4.80 -9.63 -6.11
CA GLY A 166 3.74 -10.02 -5.18
C GLY A 166 2.50 -10.59 -5.85
N ALA A 167 2.09 -10.06 -7.01
CA ALA A 167 0.87 -10.49 -7.70
C ALA A 167 1.12 -11.17 -9.05
N GLY A 168 2.36 -11.27 -9.52
CA GLY A 168 2.65 -11.86 -10.83
C GLY A 168 2.02 -11.07 -11.98
N ILE A 169 1.86 -9.76 -11.84
CA ILE A 169 1.58 -8.92 -13.00
C ILE A 169 2.79 -9.00 -13.94
N ARG A 170 2.56 -9.04 -15.26
CA ARG A 170 3.68 -9.08 -16.21
C ARG A 170 4.47 -7.76 -16.12
N PRO A 171 5.82 -7.80 -16.08
CA PRO A 171 6.64 -6.60 -16.06
C PRO A 171 6.26 -5.60 -17.17
N GLU A 172 5.98 -6.10 -18.37
CA GLU A 172 5.64 -5.31 -19.56
C GLU A 172 4.26 -4.64 -19.50
N SER A 173 3.43 -5.05 -18.55
CA SER A 173 2.08 -4.53 -18.33
C SER A 173 2.05 -3.37 -17.32
N THR A 174 3.20 -2.97 -16.79
CA THR A 174 3.33 -1.91 -15.79
C THR A 174 3.77 -0.59 -16.40
N ILE A 175 3.23 0.54 -15.92
CA ILE A 175 3.65 1.89 -16.32
C ILE A 175 3.88 2.76 -15.07
N PRO A 176 5.13 2.99 -14.66
CA PRO A 176 5.43 3.99 -13.63
C PRO A 176 5.25 5.38 -14.23
N ILE A 177 4.49 6.25 -13.57
CA ILE A 177 4.24 7.62 -14.04
C ILE A 177 4.58 8.63 -12.95
N CYS A 178 5.29 9.69 -13.34
CA CYS A 178 5.48 10.88 -12.52
C CYS A 178 4.94 12.12 -13.25
N LEU A 179 4.07 12.87 -12.57
CA LEU A 179 3.50 14.13 -13.05
C LEU A 179 4.33 15.29 -12.51
N ASP A 180 5.13 15.91 -13.37
CA ASP A 180 6.00 17.02 -13.00
C ASP A 180 5.25 18.35 -13.05
N LEU A 181 4.61 18.69 -11.93
CA LEU A 181 3.88 19.95 -11.76
C LEU A 181 4.75 21.04 -11.14
N GLY A 182 6.07 20.82 -11.01
CA GLY A 182 7.01 21.61 -10.22
C GLY A 182 7.25 21.02 -8.82
N THR A 183 8.07 21.68 -8.01
CA THR A 183 8.31 21.34 -6.60
C THR A 183 8.44 22.59 -5.74
N ASN A 184 7.90 22.55 -4.52
CA ASN A 184 8.01 23.64 -3.56
C ASN A 184 9.26 23.55 -2.68
N THR A 185 10.06 22.49 -2.82
CA THR A 185 11.26 22.25 -2.02
C THR A 185 12.46 22.99 -2.59
N GLN A 186 12.88 24.05 -1.90
CA GLN A 186 13.94 24.96 -2.35
C GLN A 186 15.26 24.23 -2.65
N ARG A 187 15.62 23.23 -1.84
CA ARG A 187 16.83 22.41 -2.05
C ARG A 187 16.89 21.81 -3.45
N TYR A 188 15.76 21.34 -4.01
CA TYR A 188 15.72 20.73 -5.33
C TYR A 188 15.69 21.78 -6.46
N LEU A 189 15.10 22.95 -6.21
CA LEU A 189 15.18 24.08 -7.14
C LEU A 189 16.63 24.57 -7.32
N ASP A 190 17.42 24.52 -6.25
CA ASP A 190 18.83 24.94 -6.23
C ASP A 190 19.81 23.82 -6.65
N ASP A 191 19.36 22.57 -6.71
CA ASP A 191 20.22 21.42 -7.01
C ASP A 191 20.50 21.31 -8.53
N PRO A 192 21.77 21.42 -8.96
CA PRO A 192 22.14 21.31 -10.38
C PRO A 192 21.87 19.92 -10.96
N PHE A 193 21.75 18.89 -10.12
CA PHE A 193 21.42 17.53 -10.56
C PHE A 193 19.91 17.26 -10.60
N TYR A 194 19.08 18.13 -10.03
CA TYR A 194 17.62 17.92 -10.05
C TYR A 194 17.11 17.74 -11.48
N ILE A 195 16.49 16.59 -11.74
CA ILE A 195 16.03 16.18 -13.07
C ILE A 195 14.60 16.62 -13.40
N GLY A 196 13.88 17.22 -12.45
CA GLY A 196 12.56 17.79 -12.67
C GLY A 196 12.59 19.26 -13.06
N THR A 197 11.41 19.82 -13.36
CA THR A 197 11.26 21.23 -13.71
C THR A 197 11.62 22.11 -12.51
N ARG A 198 12.57 23.02 -12.69
CA ARG A 198 13.01 23.99 -11.66
C ARG A 198 12.02 25.16 -11.54
N GLN A 199 10.80 24.84 -11.13
CA GLN A 199 9.75 25.81 -10.83
C GLN A 199 8.96 25.35 -9.59
N ARG A 200 8.34 26.31 -8.90
CA ARG A 200 7.36 26.01 -7.85
C ARG A 200 6.14 25.31 -8.44
N ARG A 201 5.41 24.55 -7.60
CA ARG A 201 4.18 23.89 -8.04
C ARG A 201 3.18 24.92 -8.57
N VAL A 202 2.51 24.61 -9.67
CA VAL A 202 1.46 25.47 -10.23
C VAL A 202 0.23 25.51 -9.32
N GLY A 203 -0.64 26.50 -9.52
CA GLY A 203 -1.85 26.67 -8.70
C GLY A 203 -2.87 25.55 -8.87
N ASP A 204 -3.79 25.42 -7.90
CA ASP A 204 -4.76 24.32 -7.82
C ASP A 204 -5.68 24.19 -9.03
N GLU A 205 -6.04 25.31 -9.67
CA GLU A 205 -6.85 25.33 -10.89
C GLU A 205 -6.08 24.75 -12.09
N ASP A 206 -4.80 25.11 -12.22
CA ASP A 206 -3.94 24.59 -13.29
C ASP A 206 -3.66 23.10 -13.11
N MET A 207 -3.39 22.66 -11.88
CA MET A 207 -3.22 21.25 -11.55
C MET A 207 -4.50 20.45 -11.82
N ALA A 208 -5.68 21.00 -11.47
CA ALA A 208 -6.95 20.34 -11.74
C ALA A 208 -7.22 20.19 -13.25
N ALA A 209 -7.02 21.25 -14.03
CA ALA A 209 -7.19 21.21 -15.48
C ALA A 209 -6.19 20.25 -16.16
N PHE A 210 -4.95 20.21 -15.68
CA PHE A 210 -3.95 19.24 -16.14
C PHE A 210 -4.37 17.80 -15.83
N MET A 211 -4.82 17.52 -14.60
CA MET A 211 -5.27 16.19 -14.21
C MET A 211 -6.49 15.71 -15.01
N ASP A 212 -7.41 16.61 -15.35
CA ASP A 212 -8.56 16.26 -16.21
C ASP A 212 -8.11 15.84 -17.61
N GLU A 213 -7.20 16.59 -18.22
CA GLU A 213 -6.60 16.23 -19.52
C GLU A 213 -5.85 14.90 -19.40
N PHE A 214 -4.99 14.75 -18.39
CA PHE A 214 -4.22 13.54 -18.15
C PHE A 214 -5.13 12.30 -18.03
N MET A 215 -6.15 12.33 -17.18
CA MET A 215 -7.06 11.20 -16.99
C MET A 215 -7.86 10.89 -18.26
N ALA A 216 -8.29 11.92 -19.00
CA ALA A 216 -8.98 11.74 -20.27
C ALA A 216 -8.09 11.08 -21.33
N GLU A 217 -6.85 11.54 -21.50
CA GLU A 217 -5.91 10.98 -22.47
C GLU A 217 -5.39 9.59 -22.08
N MET A 218 -5.16 9.34 -20.79
CA MET A 218 -4.82 8.01 -20.27
C MET A 218 -5.90 6.98 -20.60
N SER A 219 -7.19 7.33 -20.42
CA SER A 219 -8.31 6.44 -20.71
C SER A 219 -8.45 6.11 -22.20
N LYS A 220 -8.14 7.07 -23.07
CA LYS A 220 -8.12 6.87 -24.54
C LYS A 220 -6.96 5.97 -24.96
N ALA A 221 -5.75 6.27 -24.47
CA ALA A 221 -4.54 5.54 -24.85
C ALA A 221 -4.51 4.12 -24.27
N PHE A 222 -4.97 3.94 -23.02
CA PHE A 222 -4.90 2.68 -22.29
C PHE A 222 -6.27 2.24 -21.76
N PRO A 223 -7.20 1.79 -22.63
CA PRO A 223 -8.57 1.46 -22.22
C PRO A 223 -8.70 0.24 -21.29
N LYS A 224 -7.61 -0.48 -21.01
CA LYS A 224 -7.55 -1.67 -20.14
C LYS A 224 -6.75 -1.41 -18.86
N LEU A 225 -6.33 -0.18 -18.62
CA LEU A 225 -5.45 0.19 -17.54
C LEU A 225 -6.23 0.44 -16.26
N MET A 226 -5.74 -0.10 -15.16
CA MET A 226 -6.10 0.33 -13.81
C MET A 226 -5.06 1.36 -13.32
N ILE A 227 -5.53 2.42 -12.68
CA ILE A 227 -4.69 3.53 -12.22
C ILE A 227 -4.66 3.53 -10.69
N GLN A 228 -3.45 3.48 -10.13
CA GLN A 228 -3.21 3.72 -8.71
C GLN A 228 -2.63 5.12 -8.54
N PHE A 229 -3.30 5.97 -7.76
CA PHE A 229 -2.72 7.21 -7.27
C PHE A 229 -1.89 6.95 -6.01
N GLU A 230 -0.74 7.60 -5.94
CA GLU A 230 0.25 7.40 -4.89
C GLU A 230 0.97 8.71 -4.54
N ASP A 231 1.14 8.96 -3.24
CA ASP A 231 1.98 10.03 -2.68
C ASP A 231 1.66 11.44 -3.22
N PHE A 232 0.37 11.70 -3.47
CA PHE A 232 -0.15 13.04 -3.68
C PHE A 232 -0.32 13.76 -2.33
N SER A 233 -0.24 15.10 -2.36
CA SER A 233 -0.60 15.92 -1.21
C SER A 233 -1.99 15.54 -0.75
N THR A 234 -2.21 15.53 0.56
CA THR A 234 -3.45 15.04 1.18
C THR A 234 -4.70 15.58 0.47
N ASP A 235 -4.78 16.90 0.32
CA ASP A 235 -5.97 17.55 -0.22
C ASP A 235 -6.22 17.14 -1.67
N ASN A 236 -5.14 17.03 -2.47
CA ASN A 236 -5.22 16.54 -3.84
C ASN A 236 -5.55 15.05 -3.92
N ALA A 237 -5.03 14.21 -3.02
CA ALA A 237 -5.33 12.78 -2.98
C ALA A 237 -6.85 12.55 -2.81
N PHE A 238 -7.48 13.20 -1.84
CA PHE A 238 -8.93 13.12 -1.64
C PHE A 238 -9.71 13.74 -2.80
N LYS A 239 -9.33 14.94 -3.24
CA LYS A 239 -9.96 15.66 -4.36
C LYS A 239 -9.96 14.84 -5.64
N TYR A 240 -8.81 14.24 -6.00
CA TYR A 240 -8.67 13.46 -7.23
C TYR A 240 -9.34 12.10 -7.13
N LEU A 241 -9.26 11.44 -5.97
CA LEU A 241 -9.99 10.19 -5.76
C LEU A 241 -11.50 10.41 -5.98
N GLU A 242 -12.09 11.40 -5.31
CA GLU A 242 -13.52 11.71 -5.43
C GLU A 242 -13.91 12.11 -6.87
N ARG A 243 -13.06 12.91 -7.53
CA ARG A 243 -13.32 13.39 -8.90
C ARG A 243 -13.32 12.29 -9.96
N TYR A 244 -12.54 11.22 -9.76
CA TYR A 244 -12.23 10.24 -10.81
C TYR A 244 -12.71 8.81 -10.53
N ARG A 245 -12.94 8.42 -9.27
CA ARG A 245 -13.28 7.04 -8.88
C ARG A 245 -14.50 6.44 -9.58
N HIS A 246 -15.49 7.25 -9.92
CA HIS A 246 -16.72 6.81 -10.60
C HIS A 246 -16.66 6.93 -12.14
N LYS A 247 -15.53 7.41 -12.68
CA LYS A 247 -15.34 7.62 -14.12
C LYS A 247 -14.29 6.67 -14.70
N TYR A 248 -13.33 6.26 -13.88
CA TYR A 248 -12.19 5.44 -14.29
C TYR A 248 -11.92 4.34 -13.26
N PRO A 249 -11.26 3.23 -13.65
CA PRO A 249 -10.77 2.23 -12.71
C PRO A 249 -9.56 2.76 -11.95
N VAL A 250 -9.81 3.64 -10.99
CA VAL A 250 -8.81 4.32 -10.17
C VAL A 250 -9.05 4.09 -8.69
N PHE A 251 -7.96 3.95 -7.94
CA PHE A 251 -7.97 3.98 -6.48
C PHE A 251 -6.74 4.75 -5.98
N ASN A 252 -6.76 5.18 -4.72
CA ASN A 252 -5.62 5.81 -4.08
C ASN A 252 -5.09 4.89 -2.97
N ASP A 253 -3.81 4.52 -3.03
CA ASP A 253 -3.24 3.55 -2.06
C ASP A 253 -3.08 4.16 -0.66
N ASP A 254 -2.73 5.44 -0.55
CA ASP A 254 -2.57 6.13 0.74
C ASP A 254 -3.88 6.27 1.53
N ILE A 255 -5.01 6.34 0.81
CA ILE A 255 -6.35 6.43 1.40
C ILE A 255 -6.94 5.03 1.55
N GLN A 256 -7.14 4.34 0.43
CA GLN A 256 -7.89 3.07 0.39
C GLN A 256 -7.01 1.87 0.73
N GLY A 257 -5.76 1.83 0.26
CA GLY A 257 -4.81 0.75 0.55
C GLY A 257 -4.39 0.71 2.02
N THR A 258 -4.03 1.87 2.59
CA THR A 258 -3.69 2.00 4.01
C THR A 258 -4.89 1.72 4.91
N GLY A 259 -6.06 2.23 4.55
CA GLY A 259 -7.28 1.86 5.24
C GLY A 259 -7.49 0.34 5.24
N ALA A 260 -7.40 -0.31 4.07
CA ALA A 260 -7.67 -1.74 3.93
C ALA A 260 -6.71 -2.61 4.73
N VAL A 261 -5.40 -2.29 4.75
CA VAL A 261 -4.45 -3.08 5.54
C VAL A 261 -4.69 -2.88 7.04
N VAL A 262 -4.97 -1.66 7.51
CA VAL A 262 -5.27 -1.40 8.92
C VAL A 262 -6.55 -2.12 9.35
N LEU A 263 -7.60 -2.06 8.53
CA LEU A 263 -8.84 -2.80 8.78
C LEU A 263 -8.59 -4.31 8.86
N SER A 264 -7.73 -4.85 8.02
CA SER A 264 -7.39 -6.26 8.01
C SER A 264 -6.71 -6.72 9.31
N GLY A 265 -5.67 -6.01 9.74
CA GLY A 265 -5.01 -6.29 11.02
C GLY A 265 -5.93 -6.06 12.21
N PHE A 266 -6.77 -5.02 12.15
CA PHE A 266 -7.76 -4.73 13.18
C PHE A 266 -8.81 -5.83 13.30
N LEU A 267 -9.30 -6.39 12.19
CA LEU A 267 -10.24 -7.52 12.21
C LEU A 267 -9.67 -8.73 12.96
N ASN A 268 -8.41 -9.06 12.72
CA ASN A 268 -7.74 -10.16 13.42
C ASN A 268 -7.48 -9.83 14.89
N ALA A 269 -7.02 -8.62 15.18
CA ALA A 269 -6.78 -8.16 16.56
C ALA A 269 -8.08 -8.11 17.38
N ALA A 270 -9.16 -7.59 16.81
CA ALA A 270 -10.48 -7.53 17.42
C ALA A 270 -10.99 -8.92 17.78
N LYS A 271 -10.88 -9.91 16.86
CA LYS A 271 -11.27 -11.30 17.14
C LYS A 271 -10.51 -11.89 18.33
N LEU A 272 -9.19 -11.68 18.40
CA LEU A 272 -8.36 -12.16 19.51
C LEU A 272 -8.70 -11.45 20.83
N SER A 273 -8.85 -10.13 20.79
CA SER A 273 -9.20 -9.31 21.96
C SER A 273 -10.60 -9.64 22.51
N SER A 274 -11.60 -9.81 21.62
CA SER A 274 -12.94 -10.29 21.98
C SER A 274 -12.91 -11.70 22.59
N ALA A 275 -12.15 -12.62 21.99
CA ALA A 275 -12.01 -13.97 22.53
C ALA A 275 -11.38 -13.97 23.94
N ALA A 276 -10.37 -13.12 24.18
CA ALA A 276 -9.71 -13.01 25.47
C ALA A 276 -10.57 -12.31 26.55
N SER A 277 -11.43 -11.37 26.15
CA SER A 277 -12.29 -10.61 27.07
C SER A 277 -13.67 -11.21 27.30
N GLY A 278 -14.14 -12.07 26.40
CA GLY A 278 -15.52 -12.57 26.37
C GLY A 278 -16.54 -11.53 25.90
N LEU A 279 -16.09 -10.37 25.40
CA LEU A 279 -16.96 -9.30 24.91
C LEU A 279 -17.22 -9.43 23.40
N PRO A 280 -18.42 -9.05 22.91
CA PRO A 280 -18.74 -9.15 21.49
C PRO A 280 -17.93 -8.14 20.66
N LEU A 281 -17.68 -8.44 19.38
CA LEU A 281 -16.95 -7.56 18.46
C LEU A 281 -17.57 -6.16 18.35
N THR A 282 -18.90 -6.06 18.47
CA THR A 282 -19.63 -4.78 18.44
C THR A 282 -19.37 -3.88 19.65
N SER A 283 -18.69 -4.38 20.70
CA SER A 283 -18.35 -3.61 21.89
C SER A 283 -16.99 -2.89 21.81
N HIS A 284 -16.23 -3.09 20.72
CA HIS A 284 -14.95 -2.41 20.54
C HIS A 284 -15.13 -0.90 20.51
N ARG A 285 -14.25 -0.18 21.22
CA ARG A 285 -14.13 1.28 21.20
C ARG A 285 -12.72 1.64 20.75
N ILE A 286 -12.62 2.39 19.67
CA ILE A 286 -11.35 2.69 18.99
C ILE A 286 -10.97 4.14 19.28
N LEU A 287 -9.85 4.33 19.99
CA LEU A 287 -9.29 5.64 20.29
C LEU A 287 -8.13 5.94 19.33
N PHE A 288 -8.26 7.01 18.56
CA PHE A 288 -7.22 7.52 17.67
C PHE A 288 -6.49 8.67 18.33
N PHE A 289 -5.17 8.54 18.47
CA PHE A 289 -4.27 9.60 18.86
C PHE A 289 -3.67 10.24 17.60
N GLY A 290 -4.25 11.36 17.18
CA GLY A 290 -3.98 12.02 15.90
C GLY A 290 -5.25 12.13 15.05
N ALA A 291 -5.78 13.35 14.93
CA ALA A 291 -6.98 13.66 14.13
C ALA A 291 -6.64 14.45 12.85
N GLY A 292 -5.44 14.24 12.30
CA GLY A 292 -5.09 14.75 10.97
C GLY A 292 -5.76 13.92 9.86
N SER A 293 -5.47 14.24 8.61
CA SER A 293 -6.08 13.54 7.46
C SER A 293 -5.85 12.04 7.44
N ALA A 294 -4.64 11.57 7.80
CA ALA A 294 -4.36 10.14 7.91
C ALA A 294 -5.16 9.49 9.05
N GLY A 295 -5.24 10.16 10.20
CA GLY A 295 -6.06 9.74 11.35
C GLY A 295 -7.53 9.57 10.99
N VAL A 296 -8.11 10.60 10.38
CA VAL A 296 -9.50 10.60 9.92
C VAL A 296 -9.73 9.59 8.81
N GLY A 297 -8.82 9.46 7.84
CA GLY A 297 -8.94 8.49 6.75
C GLY A 297 -8.98 7.05 7.25
N VAL A 298 -8.08 6.68 8.17
CA VAL A 298 -8.08 5.35 8.79
C VAL A 298 -9.32 5.15 9.67
N ALA A 299 -9.75 6.18 10.40
CA ALA A 299 -11.00 6.14 11.17
C ALA A 299 -12.23 5.87 10.30
N SER A 300 -12.35 6.57 9.16
CA SER A 300 -13.39 6.33 8.17
C SER A 300 -13.38 4.89 7.66
N GLN A 301 -12.20 4.34 7.38
CA GLN A 301 -12.14 2.93 6.94
C GLN A 301 -12.49 1.95 8.07
N LEU A 302 -12.12 2.22 9.32
CA LEU A 302 -12.47 1.35 10.44
C LEU A 302 -13.95 1.37 10.79
N MET A 303 -14.74 2.31 10.27
CA MET A 303 -16.20 2.18 10.34
C MET A 303 -16.69 0.90 9.66
N SER A 304 -16.03 0.46 8.57
CA SER A 304 -16.36 -0.79 7.88
C SER A 304 -16.31 -2.01 8.82
N PHE A 305 -15.46 -2.00 9.85
CA PHE A 305 -15.44 -3.09 10.85
C PHE A 305 -16.82 -3.26 11.51
N PHE A 306 -17.44 -2.16 11.93
CA PHE A 306 -18.73 -2.17 12.61
C PHE A 306 -19.90 -2.37 11.66
N THR A 307 -19.86 -1.75 10.48
CA THR A 307 -20.96 -1.91 9.49
C THR A 307 -21.00 -3.32 8.91
N LEU A 308 -19.85 -4.00 8.75
CA LEU A 308 -19.79 -5.43 8.39
C LEU A 308 -20.41 -6.33 9.47
N LEU A 309 -20.50 -5.87 10.71
CA LEU A 309 -21.21 -6.55 11.81
C LEU A 309 -22.70 -6.19 11.87
N GLY A 310 -23.20 -5.39 10.92
CA GLY A 310 -24.59 -4.99 10.81
C GLY A 310 -24.96 -3.70 11.55
N MET A 311 -23.98 -2.97 12.09
CA MET A 311 -24.23 -1.67 12.71
C MET A 311 -24.51 -0.60 11.65
N THR A 312 -25.35 0.37 11.99
CA THR A 312 -25.55 1.56 11.17
C THR A 312 -24.29 2.44 11.16
N GLU A 313 -24.18 3.33 10.18
CA GLU A 313 -23.07 4.29 10.10
C GLU A 313 -22.95 5.15 11.37
N ASP A 314 -24.06 5.63 11.92
CA ASP A 314 -24.06 6.42 13.16
C ASP A 314 -23.62 5.60 14.38
N GLU A 315 -24.02 4.34 14.47
CA GLU A 315 -23.56 3.45 15.55
C GLU A 315 -22.07 3.15 15.43
N ALA A 316 -21.58 2.88 14.21
CA ALA A 316 -20.16 2.68 13.93
C ALA A 316 -19.33 3.92 14.28
N ARG A 317 -19.78 5.10 13.85
CA ARG A 317 -19.19 6.41 14.14
C ARG A 317 -19.06 6.64 15.64
N ARG A 318 -20.06 6.25 16.43
CA ARG A 318 -20.05 6.35 17.90
C ARG A 318 -19.05 5.42 18.60
N GLN A 319 -18.50 4.42 17.91
CA GLN A 319 -17.43 3.58 18.47
C GLN A 319 -16.02 4.16 18.27
N ILE A 320 -15.91 5.25 17.49
CA ILE A 320 -14.64 5.89 17.16
C ILE A 320 -14.49 7.21 17.93
N TYR A 321 -13.31 7.42 18.49
CA TYR A 321 -12.94 8.60 19.28
C TYR A 321 -11.65 9.17 18.72
N LEU A 322 -11.62 10.48 18.46
CA LEU A 322 -10.41 11.16 17.98
C LEU A 322 -9.82 12.07 19.06
N VAL A 323 -8.49 12.09 19.13
CA VAL A 323 -7.70 13.00 19.96
C VAL A 323 -6.78 13.80 19.05
N ASP A 324 -6.73 15.11 19.27
CA ASP A 324 -5.81 16.00 18.57
C ASP A 324 -4.94 16.81 19.54
N SER A 325 -4.22 17.81 19.04
CA SER A 325 -3.31 18.64 19.84
C SER A 325 -3.97 19.41 20.99
N GLN A 326 -5.30 19.53 21.03
CA GLN A 326 -6.03 20.13 22.15
C GLN A 326 -6.96 19.12 22.85
N GLY A 327 -6.71 17.82 22.70
CA GLY A 327 -7.38 16.75 23.45
C GLY A 327 -8.49 16.05 22.68
N LEU A 328 -9.46 15.49 23.41
CA LEU A 328 -10.62 14.79 22.83
C LEU A 328 -11.39 15.71 21.86
N VAL A 329 -11.81 15.18 20.72
CA VAL A 329 -12.58 15.92 19.71
C VAL A 329 -14.08 15.76 19.97
N TYR A 330 -14.76 16.86 20.30
CA TYR A 330 -16.19 16.89 20.63
C TYR A 330 -16.83 18.23 20.26
N ASP A 331 -18.15 18.24 20.05
CA ASP A 331 -18.85 19.40 19.45
C ASP A 331 -18.77 20.66 20.31
N ALA A 332 -18.94 20.49 21.63
CA ALA A 332 -18.95 21.61 22.58
C ALA A 332 -17.57 22.26 22.77
N ARG A 333 -16.53 21.73 22.12
CA ARG A 333 -15.14 22.24 22.18
C ARG A 333 -14.94 23.50 21.33
N GLY A 334 -15.88 23.85 20.45
CA GLY A 334 -15.83 25.06 19.62
C GLY A 334 -15.43 24.77 18.18
N HIS A 335 -14.61 25.63 17.57
CA HIS A 335 -14.27 25.52 16.15
C HIS A 335 -13.43 24.27 15.87
N LEU A 336 -13.95 23.39 14.99
CA LEU A 336 -13.27 22.20 14.49
C LEU A 336 -13.00 22.34 12.99
N ALA A 337 -11.82 21.87 12.56
CA ALA A 337 -11.52 21.72 11.14
C ALA A 337 -12.52 20.74 10.49
N GLU A 338 -12.86 20.97 9.22
CA GLU A 338 -13.96 20.26 8.54
C GLU A 338 -13.83 18.74 8.61
N HIS A 339 -12.62 18.21 8.37
CA HIS A 339 -12.34 16.76 8.42
C HIS A 339 -12.57 16.12 9.80
N LYS A 340 -12.62 16.90 10.89
CA LYS A 340 -12.81 16.38 12.25
C LYS A 340 -14.28 16.31 12.66
N LYS A 341 -15.13 17.12 12.03
CA LYS A 341 -16.54 17.29 12.44
C LYS A 341 -17.35 16.00 12.35
N TYR A 342 -17.04 15.15 11.36
CA TYR A 342 -17.77 13.90 11.21
C TYR A 342 -17.61 12.97 12.43
N PHE A 343 -16.41 12.91 13.02
CA PHE A 343 -16.11 12.07 14.19
C PHE A 343 -16.18 12.81 15.54
N SER A 344 -16.65 14.05 15.57
CA SER A 344 -16.77 14.78 16.83
C SER A 344 -17.87 14.17 17.70
N ARG A 345 -17.58 14.10 19.00
CA ARG A 345 -18.52 13.56 20.00
C ARG A 345 -19.63 14.56 20.33
N GLU A 346 -20.85 14.21 19.96
CA GLU A 346 -22.08 14.91 20.36
C GLU A 346 -22.45 14.61 21.83
N ASP A 347 -22.08 13.44 22.31
CA ASP A 347 -22.45 12.84 23.60
C ASP A 347 -21.57 13.27 24.78
N TYR A 348 -20.44 13.93 24.53
CA TYR A 348 -19.58 14.49 25.58
C TYR A 348 -19.88 15.98 25.83
N LYS A 349 -20.23 16.32 27.08
CA LYS A 349 -20.50 17.70 27.54
C LYS A 349 -19.64 18.13 28.73
N GLY A 350 -18.60 17.34 29.06
CA GLY A 350 -17.69 17.62 30.16
C GLY A 350 -16.68 18.73 29.85
N PRO A 351 -15.79 19.05 30.81
CA PRO A 351 -14.69 19.99 30.58
C PRO A 351 -13.71 19.47 29.51
N PRO A 352 -12.89 20.33 28.89
CA PRO A 352 -11.85 19.88 27.97
C PRO A 352 -10.95 18.82 28.60
N MET A 353 -10.80 17.69 27.90
CA MET A 353 -9.99 16.57 28.34
C MET A 353 -8.76 16.48 27.44
N THR A 354 -7.59 16.83 27.98
CA THR A 354 -6.35 17.01 27.21
C THR A 354 -5.29 15.95 27.51
N SER A 355 -5.34 15.33 28.70
CA SER A 355 -4.50 14.20 29.08
C SER A 355 -4.96 12.94 28.36
N LEU A 356 -4.03 12.24 27.68
CA LEU A 356 -4.35 10.97 27.03
C LEU A 356 -4.79 9.90 28.05
N LEU A 357 -4.23 9.91 29.26
CA LEU A 357 -4.61 8.99 30.33
C LEU A 357 -6.05 9.23 30.79
N ASP A 358 -6.46 10.49 30.95
CA ASP A 358 -7.84 10.84 31.34
C ASP A 358 -8.83 10.42 30.24
N ILE A 359 -8.44 10.58 28.97
CA ILE A 359 -9.25 10.15 27.82
C ILE A 359 -9.37 8.62 27.79
N ILE A 360 -8.28 7.88 28.04
CA ILE A 360 -8.31 6.42 28.15
C ILE A 360 -9.20 5.98 29.31
N ASP A 361 -9.12 6.66 30.45
CA ASP A 361 -9.95 6.36 31.61
C ASP A 361 -11.44 6.60 31.33
N TYR A 362 -11.78 7.68 30.63
CA TYR A 362 -13.14 8.00 30.24
C TYR A 362 -13.70 7.05 29.16
N VAL A 363 -12.98 6.88 28.05
CA VAL A 363 -13.42 6.11 26.89
C VAL A 363 -13.37 4.61 27.16
N LYS A 364 -12.46 4.16 28.04
CA LYS A 364 -12.11 2.75 28.25
C LYS A 364 -11.90 2.02 26.91
N PRO A 365 -11.01 2.50 26.03
CA PRO A 365 -10.88 1.96 24.68
C PRO A 365 -10.33 0.53 24.71
N THR A 366 -10.75 -0.27 23.74
CA THR A 366 -10.19 -1.60 23.50
C THR A 366 -9.04 -1.58 22.51
N ALA A 367 -8.96 -0.50 21.71
CA ALA A 367 -7.90 -0.26 20.76
C ALA A 367 -7.40 1.19 20.81
N LEU A 368 -6.08 1.36 20.76
CA LEU A 368 -5.41 2.64 20.68
C LEU A 368 -4.55 2.70 19.41
N LEU A 369 -4.90 3.61 18.50
CA LEU A 369 -4.25 3.79 17.20
C LEU A 369 -3.51 5.13 17.17
N GLY A 370 -2.21 5.12 16.85
CA GLY A 370 -1.36 6.30 16.79
C GLY A 370 -1.11 6.77 15.36
N LEU A 371 -1.56 7.98 15.03
CA LEU A 371 -1.39 8.67 13.75
C LEU A 371 -1.01 10.15 14.00
N SER A 372 -0.24 10.39 15.05
CA SER A 372 0.07 11.73 15.57
C SER A 372 1.42 12.27 15.11
N THR A 373 2.34 11.39 14.70
CA THR A 373 3.77 11.65 14.49
C THR A 373 4.53 12.12 15.74
N ILE A 374 3.94 11.95 16.93
CA ILE A 374 4.56 12.29 18.22
C ILE A 374 5.24 11.04 18.78
N HIS A 375 6.57 11.02 18.69
CA HIS A 375 7.38 9.93 19.22
C HIS A 375 7.18 9.76 20.72
N GLY A 376 7.01 8.51 21.17
CA GLY A 376 6.89 8.18 22.59
C GLY A 376 5.59 8.65 23.25
N ALA A 377 4.57 9.03 22.47
CA ALA A 377 3.28 9.44 23.00
C ALA A 377 2.55 8.32 23.77
N PHE A 378 2.77 7.07 23.39
CA PHE A 378 2.26 5.90 24.12
C PHE A 378 3.30 5.49 25.16
N THR A 379 3.37 6.30 26.22
CA THR A 379 4.26 6.10 27.37
C THR A 379 3.94 4.80 28.13
N ALA A 380 4.84 4.41 29.04
CA ALA A 380 4.63 3.32 30.00
C ALA A 380 3.23 3.36 30.65
N ASP A 381 2.87 4.50 31.24
CA ASP A 381 1.58 4.67 31.92
C ASP A 381 0.39 4.49 30.96
N VAL A 382 0.52 4.92 29.71
CA VAL A 382 -0.52 4.76 28.68
C VAL A 382 -0.68 3.28 28.30
N LEU A 383 0.43 2.57 28.12
CA LEU A 383 0.44 1.15 27.79
C LEU A 383 -0.08 0.30 28.96
N ASP A 384 0.33 0.61 30.19
CA ASP A 384 -0.14 -0.02 31.42
C ASP A 384 -1.64 0.22 31.61
N ALA A 385 -2.14 1.44 31.36
CA ALA A 385 -3.57 1.75 31.40
C ALA A 385 -4.38 0.92 30.38
N MET A 386 -3.90 0.82 29.14
CA MET A 386 -4.52 -0.04 28.13
C MET A 386 -4.51 -1.52 28.53
N GLY A 387 -3.39 -2.00 29.08
CA GLY A 387 -3.22 -3.37 29.57
C GLY A 387 -4.03 -3.72 30.82
N GLY A 388 -4.38 -2.72 31.64
CA GLY A 388 -5.25 -2.85 32.81
C GLY A 388 -6.74 -2.88 32.45
N ILE A 389 -7.14 -2.20 31.37
CA ILE A 389 -8.52 -2.23 30.87
C ILE A 389 -8.81 -3.52 30.08
N ASN A 390 -7.82 -4.00 29.32
CA ASN A 390 -8.02 -5.03 28.31
C ASN A 390 -7.16 -6.29 28.58
N PRO A 391 -7.75 -7.50 28.58
CA PRO A 391 -6.97 -8.76 28.66
C PRO A 391 -6.00 -8.95 27.51
N GLN A 392 -6.32 -8.46 26.31
CA GLN A 392 -5.39 -8.31 25.19
C GLN A 392 -5.63 -6.93 24.56
N PRO A 393 -4.82 -5.91 24.90
CA PRO A 393 -4.97 -4.57 24.36
C PRO A 393 -4.51 -4.51 22.90
N ILE A 394 -5.26 -3.81 22.06
CA ILE A 394 -4.87 -3.55 20.67
C ILE A 394 -4.12 -2.21 20.63
N ILE A 395 -2.83 -2.23 20.28
CA ILE A 395 -1.97 -1.04 20.25
C ILE A 395 -1.32 -0.93 18.87
N PHE A 396 -1.76 0.04 18.07
CA PHE A 396 -1.31 0.21 16.69
C PHE A 396 -0.60 1.56 16.51
N PRO A 397 0.73 1.65 16.72
CA PRO A 397 1.48 2.88 16.47
C PRO A 397 1.83 2.98 14.96
N LEU A 398 0.99 3.68 14.20
CA LEU A 398 1.02 3.70 12.74
C LEU A 398 1.84 4.87 12.16
N SER A 399 2.35 5.77 12.99
CA SER A 399 3.22 6.86 12.53
C SER A 399 4.55 6.34 11.96
N ASN A 400 4.95 6.90 10.83
CA ASN A 400 6.17 6.56 10.10
C ASN A 400 7.09 7.78 9.94
N PRO A 401 8.42 7.59 9.84
CA PRO A 401 9.16 6.33 10.04
C PRO A 401 9.30 5.97 11.54
N VAL A 402 10.00 4.88 11.88
CA VAL A 402 10.18 4.36 13.27
C VAL A 402 10.41 5.46 14.32
N LYS A 403 11.25 6.47 14.02
CA LYS A 403 11.56 7.58 14.93
C LYS A 403 10.37 8.50 15.28
N LEU A 404 9.24 8.39 14.57
CA LEU A 404 8.00 9.11 14.81
C LEU A 404 6.89 8.19 15.36
N SER A 405 7.18 6.90 15.55
CA SER A 405 6.23 5.93 16.08
C SER A 405 5.91 6.24 17.55
N GLU A 406 4.64 6.10 17.92
CA GLU A 406 4.12 6.47 19.23
C GLU A 406 4.68 5.60 20.38
N CYS A 407 5.06 4.35 20.11
CA CYS A 407 5.85 3.50 21.02
C CYS A 407 6.65 2.47 20.22
N SER A 408 7.64 1.84 20.88
CA SER A 408 8.29 0.66 20.32
C SER A 408 7.50 -0.62 20.61
N PHE A 409 7.74 -1.66 19.83
CA PHE A 409 7.17 -2.97 20.12
C PHE A 409 7.69 -3.56 21.44
N ALA A 410 8.94 -3.26 21.81
CA ALA A 410 9.53 -3.71 23.07
C ALA A 410 8.77 -3.11 24.28
N ASP A 411 8.55 -1.79 24.28
CA ASP A 411 7.81 -1.11 25.35
C ASP A 411 6.37 -1.65 25.44
N ALA A 412 5.71 -1.83 24.29
CA ALA A 412 4.37 -2.39 24.23
C ALA A 412 4.30 -3.81 24.80
N VAL A 413 5.30 -4.66 24.55
CA VAL A 413 5.40 -6.01 25.11
C VAL A 413 5.64 -5.97 26.62
N GLU A 414 6.57 -5.14 27.09
CA GLU A 414 6.89 -5.01 28.51
C GLU A 414 5.68 -4.55 29.34
N HIS A 415 5.10 -3.41 28.97
CA HIS A 415 4.01 -2.77 29.71
C HIS A 415 2.63 -3.44 29.55
N THR A 416 2.53 -4.43 28.66
CA THR A 416 1.31 -5.27 28.55
C THR A 416 1.57 -6.72 28.94
N GLN A 417 2.75 -7.02 29.49
CA GLN A 417 3.17 -8.35 29.90
C GLN A 417 3.05 -9.39 28.77
N GLY A 418 3.40 -8.99 27.54
CA GLY A 418 3.36 -9.82 26.34
C GLY A 418 1.96 -10.16 25.84
N ARG A 419 0.93 -9.43 26.27
CA ARG A 419 -0.48 -9.63 25.85
C ARG A 419 -0.92 -8.71 24.70
N VAL A 420 -0.09 -7.72 24.33
CA VAL A 420 -0.43 -6.75 23.28
C VAL A 420 -0.67 -7.42 21.93
N LEU A 421 -1.69 -6.93 21.24
CA LEU A 421 -1.93 -7.17 19.82
C LEU A 421 -1.40 -5.95 19.06
N PHE A 422 -0.20 -6.09 18.50
CA PHE A 422 0.59 -4.97 17.98
C PHE A 422 0.67 -4.98 16.45
N ALA A 423 0.37 -3.84 15.84
CA ALA A 423 0.64 -3.60 14.42
C ALA A 423 1.14 -2.19 14.17
N SER A 424 2.17 -2.04 13.34
CA SER A 424 2.82 -0.76 13.08
C SER A 424 2.98 -0.49 11.59
N GLY A 425 3.18 0.78 11.21
CA GLY A 425 3.47 1.14 9.82
C GLY A 425 4.91 0.78 9.41
N SER A 426 5.85 0.97 10.35
CA SER A 426 7.28 0.70 10.17
C SER A 426 7.68 -0.65 10.75
N PRO A 427 8.72 -1.33 10.24
CA PRO A 427 9.15 -2.62 10.77
C PRO A 427 9.79 -2.46 12.16
N PHE A 428 9.47 -3.40 13.06
CA PHE A 428 10.12 -3.57 14.36
C PHE A 428 10.69 -4.98 14.50
N PRO A 429 11.77 -5.17 15.29
CA PRO A 429 12.32 -6.50 15.54
C PRO A 429 11.39 -7.32 16.44
N GLU A 430 11.41 -8.63 16.25
CA GLU A 430 10.77 -9.60 17.17
C GLU A 430 11.29 -9.46 18.61
N GLN A 431 10.47 -9.86 19.58
CA GLN A 431 10.78 -9.73 21.01
C GLN A 431 10.67 -11.07 21.74
N PRO A 432 11.74 -11.56 22.39
CA PRO A 432 11.64 -12.69 23.29
C PRO A 432 10.92 -12.25 24.59
N TYR A 433 9.89 -12.99 24.99
CA TYR A 433 9.14 -12.74 26.22
C TYR A 433 8.64 -14.04 26.82
N ALA A 434 8.93 -14.27 28.11
CA ALA A 434 8.47 -15.46 28.87
C ALA A 434 8.69 -16.81 28.16
N GLY A 435 9.85 -16.99 27.50
CA GLY A 435 10.21 -18.24 26.82
C GLY A 435 9.60 -18.44 25.43
N ARG A 436 8.90 -17.45 24.88
CA ARG A 436 8.42 -17.42 23.49
C ARG A 436 8.91 -16.19 22.74
N THR A 437 8.95 -16.26 21.41
CA THR A 437 9.20 -15.10 20.54
C THR A 437 7.87 -14.48 20.11
N LEU A 438 7.72 -13.18 20.31
CA LEU A 438 6.59 -12.38 19.85
C LEU A 438 6.97 -11.62 18.58
N TYR A 439 6.03 -11.51 17.64
CA TYR A 439 6.25 -10.90 16.34
C TYR A 439 5.36 -9.66 16.18
N PRO A 440 5.91 -8.48 15.84
CA PRO A 440 5.09 -7.32 15.56
C PRO A 440 4.40 -7.48 14.21
N GLY A 441 3.11 -7.12 14.13
CA GLY A 441 2.45 -6.95 12.85
C GLY A 441 2.99 -5.72 12.13
N GLN A 442 3.06 -5.78 10.79
CA GLN A 442 3.34 -4.62 9.94
C GLN A 442 2.16 -4.36 9.02
N GLY A 443 1.40 -3.30 9.31
CA GLY A 443 0.26 -2.87 8.51
C GLY A 443 0.70 -2.10 7.27
N ASN A 444 1.37 -2.78 6.33
CA ASN A 444 1.85 -2.18 5.10
C ASN A 444 0.96 -2.54 3.91
N ASN A 445 0.58 -1.54 3.11
CA ASN A 445 -0.27 -1.66 1.94
C ASN A 445 0.23 -2.67 0.89
N MET A 446 1.50 -3.08 0.93
CA MET A 446 2.04 -4.13 0.05
C MET A 446 1.29 -5.46 0.14
N TYR A 447 0.57 -5.71 1.23
CA TYR A 447 -0.32 -6.87 1.32
C TYR A 447 -1.65 -6.69 0.56
N ILE A 448 -2.06 -5.45 0.26
CA ILE A 448 -3.35 -5.12 -0.35
C ILE A 448 -3.20 -4.84 -1.83
N PHE A 449 -2.41 -3.82 -2.20
CA PHE A 449 -2.43 -3.29 -3.55
C PHE A 449 -2.12 -4.35 -4.62
N PRO A 450 -1.21 -5.33 -4.43
CA PRO A 450 -0.93 -6.34 -5.45
C PRO A 450 -2.17 -7.20 -5.76
N GLY A 451 -2.82 -7.72 -4.72
CA GLY A 451 -4.02 -8.54 -4.87
C GLY A 451 -5.22 -7.75 -5.37
N LEU A 452 -5.43 -6.53 -4.86
CA LEU A 452 -6.48 -5.62 -5.31
C LEU A 452 -6.33 -5.31 -6.81
N GLY A 453 -5.13 -4.92 -7.24
CA GLY A 453 -4.88 -4.63 -8.64
C GLY A 453 -4.98 -5.86 -9.53
N LEU A 454 -4.48 -7.03 -9.10
CA LEU A 454 -4.64 -8.27 -9.86
C LEU A 454 -6.11 -8.63 -10.05
N GLY A 455 -6.91 -8.57 -8.99
CA GLY A 455 -8.36 -8.83 -9.06
C GLY A 455 -9.08 -7.85 -9.99
N ALA A 456 -8.81 -6.56 -9.84
CA ALA A 456 -9.39 -5.50 -10.68
C ALA A 456 -9.04 -5.67 -12.17
N ILE A 457 -7.78 -5.99 -12.48
CA ILE A 457 -7.30 -6.22 -13.85
C ILE A 457 -7.98 -7.44 -14.46
N LEU A 458 -8.03 -8.56 -13.74
CA LEU A 458 -8.65 -9.80 -14.23
C LEU A 458 -10.16 -9.66 -14.41
N ALA A 459 -10.83 -8.97 -13.50
CA ALA A 459 -12.26 -8.64 -13.61
C ALA A 459 -12.56 -7.57 -14.66
N ARG A 460 -11.56 -6.87 -15.20
CA ARG A 460 -11.71 -5.77 -16.17
C ARG A 460 -12.70 -4.72 -15.65
N VAL A 461 -12.50 -4.30 -14.41
CA VAL A 461 -13.47 -3.44 -13.72
C VAL A 461 -13.62 -2.08 -14.39
N SER A 462 -14.82 -1.51 -14.32
CA SER A 462 -15.08 -0.14 -14.76
C SER A 462 -14.64 0.92 -13.76
N GLU A 463 -14.70 0.58 -12.47
CA GLU A 463 -14.36 1.41 -11.33
C GLU A 463 -13.85 0.50 -10.19
N VAL A 464 -13.14 1.07 -9.22
CA VAL A 464 -12.78 0.39 -7.97
C VAL A 464 -13.75 0.84 -6.89
N THR A 465 -14.67 -0.03 -6.48
CA THR A 465 -15.70 0.27 -5.48
C THR A 465 -15.18 0.10 -4.06
N ASP A 466 -15.83 0.75 -3.07
CA ASP A 466 -15.48 0.54 -1.66
C ASP A 466 -15.64 -0.92 -1.24
N SER A 467 -16.65 -1.62 -1.75
CA SER A 467 -16.83 -3.05 -1.50
C SER A 467 -15.68 -3.92 -2.00
N MET A 468 -14.98 -3.52 -3.06
CA MET A 468 -13.77 -4.21 -3.53
C MET A 468 -12.58 -3.96 -2.60
N VAL A 469 -12.44 -2.72 -2.10
CA VAL A 469 -11.42 -2.37 -1.10
C VAL A 469 -11.67 -3.13 0.21
N GLU A 470 -12.91 -3.17 0.69
CA GLU A 470 -13.31 -3.97 1.86
C GLU A 470 -13.06 -5.46 1.65
N ALA A 471 -13.41 -6.00 0.49
CA ALA A 471 -13.13 -7.41 0.16
C ALA A 471 -11.63 -7.71 0.16
N SER A 472 -10.78 -6.76 -0.23
CA SER A 472 -9.32 -6.94 -0.15
C SER A 472 -8.81 -7.02 1.29
N SER A 473 -9.36 -6.19 2.19
CA SER A 473 -9.07 -6.23 3.63
C SER A 473 -9.51 -7.56 4.26
N LEU A 474 -10.74 -8.01 3.96
CA LEU A 474 -11.27 -9.28 4.43
C LEU A 474 -10.47 -10.46 3.88
N GLY A 475 -10.08 -10.40 2.60
CA GLY A 475 -9.21 -11.39 1.97
C GLY A 475 -7.89 -11.53 2.72
N LEU A 476 -7.22 -10.41 3.00
CA LEU A 476 -5.98 -10.42 3.79
C LEU A 476 -6.19 -10.97 5.21
N ALA A 477 -7.27 -10.56 5.89
CA ALA A 477 -7.52 -10.97 7.27
C ALA A 477 -7.75 -12.48 7.37
N ASN A 478 -8.38 -13.06 6.34
CA ASN A 478 -8.68 -14.48 6.24
C ASN A 478 -7.53 -15.33 5.65
N SER A 479 -6.40 -14.71 5.26
CA SER A 479 -5.26 -15.42 4.63
C SER A 479 -4.28 -16.06 5.63
N LEU A 480 -4.46 -15.84 6.94
CA LEU A 480 -3.62 -16.46 7.98
C LEU A 480 -3.79 -17.98 8.02
N THR A 481 -2.68 -18.71 8.04
CA THR A 481 -2.66 -20.17 8.29
C THR A 481 -2.91 -20.48 9.77
N ASP A 482 -3.20 -21.73 10.08
CA ASP A 482 -3.36 -22.19 11.47
C ASP A 482 -2.07 -21.98 12.29
N GLU A 483 -0.91 -22.16 11.68
CA GLU A 483 0.40 -21.89 12.31
C GLU A 483 0.56 -20.40 12.63
N GLU A 484 0.28 -19.52 11.67
CA GLU A 484 0.37 -18.07 11.88
C GLU A 484 -0.65 -17.59 12.94
N ARG A 485 -1.85 -18.18 12.97
CA ARG A 485 -2.86 -17.92 14.02
C ARG A 485 -2.38 -18.40 15.39
N ALA A 486 -1.77 -19.58 15.47
CA ALA A 486 -1.22 -20.12 16.72
C ALA A 486 -0.07 -19.26 17.26
N LEU A 487 0.70 -18.62 16.37
CA LEU A 487 1.72 -17.62 16.72
C LEU A 487 1.13 -16.24 17.09
N GLY A 488 -0.18 -16.05 16.97
CA GLY A 488 -0.85 -14.78 17.28
C GLY A 488 -0.58 -13.67 16.26
N LEU A 489 -0.20 -14.01 15.02
CA LEU A 489 0.08 -13.01 14.00
C LEU A 489 -1.21 -12.30 13.57
N LEU A 490 -1.10 -10.98 13.36
CA LEU A 490 -2.21 -10.17 12.82
C LEU A 490 -2.22 -10.14 11.29
N TYR A 491 -1.06 -10.36 10.68
CA TYR A 491 -0.84 -10.41 9.22
C TYR A 491 -0.06 -11.67 8.85
N PRO A 492 -0.30 -12.23 7.66
CA PRO A 492 0.43 -13.41 7.20
C PRO A 492 1.88 -13.09 6.86
N ARG A 493 2.73 -14.12 6.83
CA ARG A 493 4.15 -14.00 6.49
C ARG A 493 4.34 -13.52 5.03
N ILE A 494 5.27 -12.60 4.81
CA ILE A 494 5.46 -11.94 3.51
C ILE A 494 5.95 -12.92 2.42
N GLU A 495 6.59 -14.01 2.81
CA GLU A 495 7.01 -15.09 1.92
C GLU A 495 5.83 -15.71 1.14
N ARG A 496 4.61 -15.61 1.69
CA ARG A 496 3.38 -16.10 1.07
C ARG A 496 2.67 -15.06 0.21
N ILE A 497 3.29 -13.90 -0.07
CA ILE A 497 2.61 -12.75 -0.71
C ILE A 497 1.90 -13.10 -2.02
N ARG A 498 2.38 -14.07 -2.81
CA ARG A 498 1.72 -14.54 -4.03
C ARG A 498 0.43 -15.31 -3.78
N GLU A 499 0.44 -16.18 -2.77
CA GLU A 499 -0.74 -16.91 -2.33
C GLU A 499 -1.79 -15.92 -1.79
N ILE A 500 -1.36 -15.01 -0.93
CA ILE A 500 -2.19 -13.95 -0.34
C ILE A 500 -2.79 -13.07 -1.43
N SER A 501 -1.98 -12.61 -2.39
CA SER A 501 -2.44 -11.77 -3.50
C SER A 501 -3.45 -12.48 -4.40
N ALA A 502 -3.27 -13.78 -4.64
CA ALA A 502 -4.22 -14.58 -5.41
C ALA A 502 -5.56 -14.73 -4.66
N PHE A 503 -5.50 -14.95 -3.35
CA PHE A 503 -6.69 -15.04 -2.51
C PHE A 503 -7.45 -13.71 -2.46
N ILE A 504 -6.75 -12.59 -2.24
CA ILE A 504 -7.32 -11.23 -2.30
C ILE A 504 -7.93 -10.96 -3.67
N ALA A 505 -7.22 -11.29 -4.76
CA ALA A 505 -7.72 -11.07 -6.11
C ALA A 505 -9.05 -11.82 -6.36
N LYS A 506 -9.20 -13.04 -5.83
CA LYS A 506 -10.45 -13.80 -5.91
C LYS A 506 -11.59 -13.06 -5.19
N GLU A 507 -11.38 -12.61 -3.95
CA GLU A 507 -12.38 -11.85 -3.18
C GLU A 507 -12.77 -10.54 -3.88
N VAL A 508 -11.79 -9.82 -4.44
CA VAL A 508 -12.01 -8.58 -5.20
C VAL A 508 -12.82 -8.84 -6.47
N ILE A 509 -12.54 -9.92 -7.20
CA ILE A 509 -13.33 -10.31 -8.38
C ILE A 509 -14.79 -10.58 -7.97
N ARG A 510 -15.03 -11.30 -6.87
CA ARG A 510 -16.39 -11.55 -6.37
C ARG A 510 -17.11 -10.27 -5.96
N ALA A 511 -16.42 -9.37 -5.25
CA ALA A 511 -16.98 -8.08 -4.88
C ALA A 511 -17.35 -7.24 -6.11
N SER A 512 -16.49 -7.22 -7.13
CA SER A 512 -16.77 -6.50 -8.38
C SER A 512 -17.98 -7.07 -9.14
N GLN A 513 -18.18 -8.39 -9.12
CA GLN A 513 -19.34 -9.06 -9.71
C GLN A 513 -20.63 -8.69 -8.97
N LYS A 514 -20.61 -8.70 -7.64
CA LYS A 514 -21.75 -8.31 -6.81
C LYS A 514 -22.12 -6.83 -6.98
N ALA A 515 -21.12 -5.98 -7.16
CA ALA A 515 -21.30 -4.55 -7.42
C ALA A 515 -21.64 -4.22 -8.89
N ALA A 516 -21.70 -5.23 -9.78
CA ALA A 516 -21.85 -5.06 -11.23
C ALA A 516 -20.81 -4.13 -11.87
N ALA A 517 -19.62 -4.03 -11.27
CA ALA A 517 -18.49 -3.25 -11.77
C ALA A 517 -17.56 -4.06 -12.69
N ASP A 518 -17.71 -5.40 -12.75
CA ASP A 518 -16.90 -6.29 -13.59
C ASP A 518 -17.32 -6.26 -15.07
N ARG A 519 -16.35 -6.41 -15.98
CA ARG A 519 -16.59 -6.59 -17.43
C ARG A 519 -16.04 -7.91 -17.94
N SER A 520 -16.08 -8.94 -17.09
CA SER A 520 -15.50 -10.27 -17.35
C SER A 520 -16.54 -11.38 -17.16
N PRO A 521 -17.51 -11.50 -18.09
CA PRO A 521 -18.59 -12.49 -17.98
C PRO A 521 -18.08 -13.93 -17.93
N ASP A 522 -16.91 -14.21 -18.52
CA ASP A 522 -16.23 -15.50 -18.49
C ASP A 522 -15.75 -15.94 -17.10
N LEU A 523 -15.66 -15.02 -16.14
CA LEU A 523 -15.30 -15.30 -14.75
C LEU A 523 -16.52 -15.54 -13.84
N ARG A 524 -17.72 -15.13 -14.27
CA ARG A 524 -18.93 -15.19 -13.43
C ARG A 524 -19.42 -16.61 -13.17
N SER A 525 -19.24 -17.50 -14.14
CA SER A 525 -19.65 -18.91 -14.04
C SER A 525 -18.63 -19.80 -13.31
N LYS A 526 -17.42 -19.31 -13.05
CA LYS A 526 -16.37 -20.09 -12.38
C LYS A 526 -16.70 -20.27 -10.91
N THR A 527 -16.51 -21.48 -10.38
CA THR A 527 -16.46 -21.69 -8.93
C THR A 527 -15.27 -20.96 -8.32
N ASP A 528 -15.24 -20.81 -7.00
CA ASP A 528 -14.10 -20.19 -6.31
C ASP A 528 -12.78 -20.93 -6.53
N GLU A 529 -12.82 -22.26 -6.62
CA GLU A 529 -11.66 -23.09 -6.91
C GLU A 529 -11.18 -22.88 -8.36
N GLU A 530 -12.09 -22.93 -9.33
CA GLU A 530 -11.76 -22.66 -10.74
C GLU A 530 -11.23 -21.24 -10.96
N LEU A 531 -11.79 -20.27 -10.23
CA LEU A 531 -11.34 -18.88 -10.26
C LEU A 531 -9.93 -18.75 -9.68
N THR A 532 -9.66 -19.39 -8.54
CA THR A 532 -8.32 -19.41 -7.92
C THR A 532 -7.28 -20.03 -8.86
N GLN A 533 -7.60 -21.17 -9.47
CA GLN A 533 -6.74 -21.80 -10.47
C GLN A 533 -6.55 -20.91 -11.71
N HIS A 534 -7.59 -20.19 -12.15
CA HIS A 534 -7.48 -19.24 -13.25
C HIS A 534 -6.53 -18.09 -12.89
N ILE A 535 -6.64 -17.51 -11.69
CA ILE A 535 -5.78 -16.45 -11.20
C ILE A 535 -4.32 -16.93 -11.21
N HIS A 536 -4.01 -18.08 -10.59
CA HIS A 536 -2.65 -18.61 -10.59
C HIS A 536 -2.08 -18.83 -11.99
N LYS A 537 -2.89 -19.33 -12.94
CA LYS A 537 -2.48 -19.47 -14.35
C LYS A 537 -2.18 -18.13 -15.04
N LYS A 538 -2.71 -17.02 -14.54
CA LYS A 538 -2.48 -15.67 -15.06
C LYS A 538 -1.31 -14.95 -14.39
N MET A 539 -0.89 -15.39 -13.21
CA MET A 539 0.27 -14.81 -12.53
C MET A 539 1.56 -15.21 -13.25
N TRP A 540 2.31 -14.22 -13.72
CA TRP A 540 3.60 -14.35 -14.38
C TRP A 540 4.68 -14.88 -13.43
N ASN A 541 5.61 -15.69 -13.93
CA ASN A 541 6.79 -16.16 -13.22
C ASN A 541 8.05 -15.86 -14.05
N PRO A 542 9.17 -15.49 -13.41
CA PRO A 542 10.44 -15.18 -14.07
C PRO A 542 11.10 -16.37 -14.75
#